data_AF-A0A0N1LT49-F1
#
_entry.id   AF-A0A0N1LT49-F1
#
_cell.length_a   1.000
_cell.length_b   1.000
_cell.length_c   1.000
_cell.angle_alpha   90.00
_cell.angle_beta   90.00
_cell.angle_gamma   90.00
#
_symmetry.space_group_name_H-M   'P 1'
#
loop_
_entity.id
_entity.type
_entity.pdbx_description
1 polymer ?
#
loop_
_entity_poly.entity_id
_entity_poly.type
_entity_poly.pdbx_seq_one_letter_code
_entity_poly.pdbx_strand_id
1 'polypeptide(L)'
;MSISRLFGVAAVALVATVASASAQERLQVGVIECAGGPNVGYVVGSTTQLECVFKTDGRRPEPYVATVQRIGVDLGFTQNTGLAWAVYAPTRQVGRGDLAGSFGGVGANASFGVGFGGNLLIGGSGNAYALQPLSLQGQTGLNATAGIVDVQLRAVEMPRKYRKHKRHHRHHR
;
A
#
# COMPACT_ATOMS: atom_id res chain seq x y z
N MET A 1 -41.44 56.29 26.48
CA MET A 1 -40.76 54.97 26.47
C MET A 1 -40.88 54.38 25.07
N SER A 2 -39.77 54.34 24.33
CA SER A 2 -39.50 53.29 23.34
C SER A 2 -38.00 53.32 23.03
N ILE A 3 -37.39 52.14 23.08
CA ILE A 3 -35.96 51.88 22.98
C ILE A 3 -35.66 51.54 21.52
N SER A 4 -34.64 52.13 20.93
CA SER A 4 -34.08 51.63 19.67
C SER A 4 -32.56 51.71 19.74
N ARG A 5 -31.99 50.64 20.29
CA ARG A 5 -30.57 50.36 20.32
C ARG A 5 -30.10 50.18 18.88
N LEU A 6 -29.30 51.12 18.37
CA LEU A 6 -28.60 50.94 17.11
C LEU A 6 -27.61 49.79 17.27
N PHE A 7 -27.88 48.71 16.54
CA PHE A 7 -27.09 47.49 16.47
C PHE A 7 -25.69 47.82 15.92
N GLY A 8 -24.67 47.51 16.72
CA GLY A 8 -23.28 47.50 16.25
C GLY A 8 -23.08 46.35 15.26
N VAL A 9 -22.69 46.67 14.04
CA VAL A 9 -22.26 45.68 13.04
C VAL A 9 -20.77 45.44 13.25
N ALA A 10 -20.43 44.45 14.06
CA ALA A 10 -19.07 43.90 14.09
C ALA A 10 -18.93 42.88 12.95
N ALA A 11 -18.47 43.34 11.78
CA ALA A 11 -18.11 42.46 10.67
C ALA A 11 -16.77 41.78 11.00
N VAL A 12 -16.82 40.58 11.60
CA VAL A 12 -15.63 39.74 11.75
C VAL A 12 -15.36 39.07 10.40
N ALA A 13 -14.39 39.60 9.65
CA ALA A 13 -13.88 38.96 8.46
C ALA A 13 -13.11 37.68 8.84
N LEU A 14 -13.71 36.51 8.63
CA LEU A 14 -12.97 35.24 8.68
C LEU A 14 -12.02 35.18 7.47
N VAL A 15 -10.73 35.43 7.71
CA VAL A 15 -9.68 35.11 6.75
C VAL A 15 -9.51 33.60 6.76
N ALA A 16 -10.11 32.91 5.79
CA ALA A 16 -9.85 31.50 5.55
C ALA A 16 -8.43 31.36 4.96
N THR A 17 -7.47 30.92 5.77
CA THR A 17 -6.15 30.52 5.27
C THR A 17 -6.31 29.28 4.40
N VAL A 18 -6.18 29.44 3.08
CA VAL A 18 -6.00 28.31 2.17
C VAL A 18 -4.64 27.69 2.42
N ALA A 19 -4.57 26.69 3.30
CA ALA A 19 -3.40 25.84 3.39
C ALA A 19 -3.29 25.10 2.05
N SER A 20 -2.29 25.48 1.25
CA SER A 20 -1.97 24.77 0.01
C SER A 20 -1.44 23.40 0.41
N ALA A 21 -2.28 22.38 0.37
CA ALA A 21 -1.82 21.00 0.49
C ALA A 21 -0.96 20.71 -0.74
N SER A 22 0.35 20.62 -0.59
CA SER A 22 1.23 20.13 -1.63
C SER A 22 0.85 18.68 -1.92
N ALA A 23 0.14 18.45 -3.02
CA ALA A 23 -0.06 17.12 -3.56
C ALA A 23 1.33 16.61 -3.99
N GLN A 24 1.99 15.85 -3.12
CA GLN A 24 3.24 15.18 -3.46
C GLN A 24 2.93 14.28 -4.66
N GLU A 25 3.52 14.59 -5.82
CA GLU A 25 3.34 13.78 -7.03
C GLU A 25 3.95 12.40 -6.75
N ARG A 26 3.09 11.38 -6.64
CA ARG A 26 3.52 10.00 -6.52
C ARG A 26 3.50 9.37 -7.89
N LEU A 27 4.64 8.84 -8.31
CA LEU A 27 4.81 8.19 -9.60
C LEU A 27 4.65 6.69 -9.42
N GLN A 28 4.10 6.01 -10.44
CA GLN A 28 4.10 4.55 -10.45
C GLN A 28 5.55 4.07 -10.60
N VAL A 29 6.00 3.23 -9.66
CA VAL A 29 7.36 2.69 -9.61
C VAL A 29 7.42 1.20 -9.92
N GLY A 30 6.29 0.51 -9.94
CA GLY A 30 6.24 -0.91 -10.24
C GLY A 30 4.90 -1.56 -9.97
N VAL A 31 4.91 -2.89 -9.94
CA VAL A 31 3.75 -3.73 -9.62
C VAL A 31 4.18 -4.80 -8.63
N ILE A 32 3.37 -5.03 -7.61
CA ILE A 32 3.49 -6.20 -6.74
C ILE A 32 2.36 -7.18 -7.05
N GLU A 33 2.73 -8.40 -7.45
CA GLU A 33 1.82 -9.48 -7.79
C GLU A 33 1.91 -10.55 -6.71
N CYS A 34 0.77 -11.03 -6.23
CA CYS A 34 0.65 -12.00 -5.15
C CYS A 34 -0.24 -13.17 -5.56
N ALA A 35 0.18 -14.38 -5.25
CA ALA A 35 -0.55 -15.61 -5.56
C ALA A 35 -0.23 -16.71 -4.56
N GLY A 36 -1.14 -17.69 -4.46
CA GLY A 36 -1.00 -18.86 -3.60
C GLY A 36 -1.03 -18.54 -2.10
N GLY A 37 -1.30 -19.54 -1.26
CA GLY A 37 -1.25 -19.40 0.19
C GLY A 37 -2.37 -20.08 0.97
N PRO A 38 -2.13 -20.49 2.23
CA PRO A 38 -3.19 -20.98 3.11
C PRO A 38 -4.14 -19.82 3.45
N ASN A 39 -5.44 -20.04 3.24
CA ASN A 39 -6.50 -19.09 3.56
C ASN A 39 -7.20 -19.51 4.86
N VAL A 40 -7.39 -18.58 5.80
CA VAL A 40 -8.24 -18.80 6.99
C VAL A 40 -9.40 -17.81 6.95
N GLY A 41 -10.61 -18.34 6.75
CA GLY A 41 -11.85 -17.56 6.76
C GLY A 41 -12.53 -17.56 8.12
N TYR A 42 -13.28 -16.50 8.42
CA TYR A 42 -14.14 -16.34 9.58
C TYR A 42 -15.51 -15.78 9.12
N VAL A 43 -16.55 -15.82 9.96
CA VAL A 43 -17.94 -15.49 9.57
C VAL A 43 -18.09 -14.09 8.93
N VAL A 44 -17.24 -13.13 9.29
CA VAL A 44 -17.35 -11.71 8.89
C VAL A 44 -16.13 -11.22 8.09
N GLY A 45 -15.17 -12.10 7.79
CA GLY A 45 -13.94 -11.71 7.09
C GLY A 45 -12.95 -12.85 6.88
N SER A 46 -11.80 -12.54 6.31
CA SER A 46 -10.74 -13.54 6.10
C SER A 46 -9.35 -12.94 6.30
N THR A 47 -8.41 -13.82 6.63
CA THR A 47 -6.99 -13.52 6.61
C THR A 47 -6.29 -14.52 5.72
N THR A 48 -5.57 -14.01 4.73
CA THR A 48 -4.85 -14.82 3.75
C THR A 48 -3.39 -14.41 3.73
N GLN A 49 -2.50 -15.38 3.81
CA GLN A 49 -1.09 -15.14 3.55
C GLN A 49 -0.81 -15.46 2.09
N LEU A 50 -0.19 -14.54 1.34
CA LEU A 50 0.15 -14.72 -0.07
C LEU A 50 1.67 -14.61 -0.29
N GLU A 51 2.17 -15.36 -1.27
CA GLU A 51 3.53 -15.15 -1.80
C GLU A 51 3.49 -14.08 -2.88
N CYS A 52 4.42 -13.13 -2.81
CA CYS A 52 4.39 -11.94 -3.65
C CYS A 52 5.73 -11.66 -4.30
N VAL A 53 5.69 -11.02 -5.47
CA VAL A 53 6.86 -10.56 -6.20
C VAL A 53 6.65 -9.12 -6.62
N PHE A 54 7.51 -8.23 -6.12
CA PHE A 54 7.58 -6.84 -6.56
C PHE A 54 8.50 -6.71 -7.78
N LYS A 55 7.98 -6.13 -8.85
CA LYS A 55 8.69 -5.84 -10.09
C LYS A 55 8.76 -4.33 -10.29
N THR A 56 9.97 -3.83 -10.50
CA THR A 56 10.27 -2.42 -10.79
C THR A 56 11.35 -2.35 -11.86
N ASP A 57 11.31 -1.31 -12.68
CA ASP A 57 12.21 -1.15 -13.82
C ASP A 57 13.68 -1.08 -13.37
N GLY A 58 14.54 -1.77 -14.12
CA GLY A 58 15.98 -1.75 -13.89
C GLY A 58 16.47 -2.51 -12.64
N ARG A 59 15.60 -3.27 -11.96
CA ARG A 59 15.98 -4.11 -10.81
C ARG A 59 15.48 -5.55 -10.95
N ARG A 60 16.12 -6.44 -10.18
CA ARG A 60 15.65 -7.84 -10.07
C ARG A 60 14.33 -7.88 -9.28
N PRO A 61 13.40 -8.78 -9.65
CA PRO A 61 12.19 -8.98 -8.88
C PRO A 61 12.50 -9.29 -7.41
N GLU A 62 11.75 -8.68 -6.50
CA GLU A 62 11.96 -8.81 -5.07
C GLU A 62 10.82 -9.61 -4.41
N PRO A 63 11.14 -10.69 -3.68
CA PRO A 63 10.14 -11.52 -3.02
C PRO A 63 9.60 -10.88 -1.73
N TYR A 64 8.29 -10.98 -1.55
CA TYR A 64 7.57 -10.55 -0.37
C TYR A 64 6.58 -11.63 0.08
N VAL A 65 6.15 -11.55 1.33
CA VAL A 65 4.97 -12.24 1.85
C VAL A 65 3.95 -11.17 2.23
N ALA A 66 2.74 -11.28 1.69
CA ALA A 66 1.61 -10.44 2.10
C ALA A 66 0.75 -11.19 3.12
N THR A 67 0.27 -10.49 4.14
CA THR A 67 -0.89 -10.92 4.94
C THR A 67 -2.00 -9.94 4.65
N VAL A 68 -3.08 -10.43 4.04
CA VAL A 68 -4.20 -9.62 3.58
C VAL A 68 -5.38 -9.87 4.50
N GLN A 69 -5.93 -8.80 5.08
CA GLN A 69 -7.16 -8.85 5.85
C GLN A 69 -8.31 -8.28 5.03
N ARG A 70 -9.41 -9.04 5.00
CA ARG A 70 -10.61 -8.70 4.25
C ARG A 70 -11.83 -8.73 5.17
N ILE A 71 -12.73 -7.76 5.00
CA ILE A 71 -14.05 -7.73 5.64
C ILE A 71 -15.11 -8.03 4.58
N GLY A 72 -16.01 -8.95 4.89
CA GLY A 72 -17.12 -9.36 4.03
C GLY A 72 -17.84 -10.57 4.60
N VAL A 73 -19.18 -10.56 4.52
CA VAL A 73 -20.01 -11.72 4.84
C VAL A 73 -20.08 -12.58 3.58
N ASP A 74 -19.04 -13.34 3.30
CA ASP A 74 -18.93 -13.98 1.98
C ASP A 74 -18.56 -15.46 2.10
N LEU A 75 -19.62 -16.28 2.09
CA LEU A 75 -19.60 -17.70 1.74
C LEU A 75 -19.30 -17.87 0.23
N GLY A 76 -18.26 -17.24 -0.31
CA GLY A 76 -18.10 -17.14 -1.76
C GLY A 76 -16.80 -16.56 -2.31
N PHE A 77 -16.00 -15.82 -1.53
CA PHE A 77 -14.72 -15.31 -2.04
C PHE A 77 -13.74 -16.46 -2.25
N THR A 78 -13.49 -16.76 -3.52
CA THR A 78 -12.84 -17.98 -3.97
C THR A 78 -11.36 -18.01 -3.59
N GLN A 79 -10.93 -19.17 -3.07
CA GLN A 79 -9.64 -19.48 -2.44
C GLN A 79 -8.40 -19.35 -3.35
N ASN A 80 -8.55 -18.89 -4.60
CA ASN A 80 -7.51 -18.97 -5.63
C ASN A 80 -7.30 -17.66 -6.41
N THR A 81 -7.74 -16.54 -5.85
CA THR A 81 -7.65 -15.25 -6.52
C THR A 81 -6.27 -14.64 -6.27
N GLY A 82 -5.45 -14.59 -7.32
CA GLY A 82 -4.25 -13.75 -7.33
C GLY A 82 -4.64 -12.29 -7.09
N LEU A 83 -3.78 -11.53 -6.43
CA LEU A 83 -3.94 -10.10 -6.20
C LEU A 83 -2.77 -9.36 -6.84
N ALA A 84 -3.03 -8.19 -7.40
CA ALA A 84 -1.98 -7.33 -7.92
C ALA A 84 -2.26 -5.87 -7.56
N TRP A 85 -1.19 -5.14 -7.26
CA TRP A 85 -1.27 -3.71 -6.98
C TRP A 85 -0.20 -2.95 -7.77
N ALA A 86 -0.59 -1.83 -8.37
CA ALA A 86 0.35 -0.81 -8.82
C ALA A 86 0.93 -0.10 -7.60
N VAL A 87 2.24 0.06 -7.58
CA VAL A 87 2.98 0.67 -6.47
C VAL A 87 3.36 2.09 -6.86
N TYR A 88 3.03 3.05 -6.00
CA TYR A 88 3.36 4.46 -6.18
C TYR A 88 4.27 4.94 -5.05
N ALA A 89 5.26 5.78 -5.38
CA ALA A 89 6.23 6.31 -4.43
C ALA A 89 6.61 7.77 -4.78
N PRO A 90 7.17 8.55 -3.84
CA PRO A 90 7.63 9.92 -4.09
C PRO A 90 8.88 9.99 -4.99
N THR A 91 9.62 8.89 -5.14
CA THR A 91 10.81 8.81 -6.00
C THR A 91 10.85 7.48 -6.73
N ARG A 92 11.60 7.40 -7.84
CA ARG A 92 11.86 6.14 -8.55
C ARG A 92 12.85 5.22 -7.82
N GLN A 93 13.53 5.71 -6.78
CA GLN A 93 14.49 4.93 -6.02
C GLN A 93 13.78 4.18 -4.90
N VAL A 94 13.37 2.94 -5.19
CA VAL A 94 12.80 2.03 -4.18
C VAL A 94 13.87 1.03 -3.77
N GLY A 95 14.40 1.14 -2.56
CA GLY A 95 15.35 0.22 -1.94
C GLY A 95 14.80 -1.20 -1.75
N ARG A 96 15.71 -2.12 -1.45
CA ARG A 96 15.33 -3.51 -1.18
C ARG A 96 14.57 -3.59 0.14
N GLY A 97 13.37 -4.15 0.11
CA GLY A 97 12.55 -4.30 1.30
C GLY A 97 11.77 -3.05 1.68
N ASP A 98 11.85 -1.95 0.92
CA ASP A 98 11.23 -0.67 1.26
C ASP A 98 9.69 -0.72 1.31
N LEU A 99 9.08 -1.67 0.59
CA LEU A 99 7.64 -1.94 0.66
C LEU A 99 7.22 -2.68 1.94
N ALA A 100 8.14 -3.12 2.80
CA ALA A 100 7.75 -3.75 4.05
C ALA A 100 7.01 -2.76 4.96
N GLY A 101 5.87 -3.19 5.49
CA GLY A 101 5.00 -2.34 6.30
C GLY A 101 3.53 -2.68 6.14
N SER A 102 2.71 -2.02 6.96
CA SER A 102 1.24 -2.13 6.90
C SER A 102 0.72 -1.11 5.90
N PHE A 103 -0.30 -1.50 5.12
CA PHE A 103 -0.97 -0.67 4.13
C PHE A 103 -2.47 -0.72 4.41
N GLY A 104 -3.02 0.42 4.85
CA GLY A 104 -4.42 0.55 5.23
C GLY A 104 -5.18 1.53 4.34
N GLY A 105 -6.47 1.27 4.16
CA GLY A 105 -7.41 2.23 3.57
C GLY A 105 -7.88 3.28 4.59
N VAL A 106 -8.68 4.26 4.14
CA VAL A 106 -9.30 5.33 4.95
C VAL A 106 -10.07 4.70 6.11
N GLY A 107 -9.44 4.60 7.29
CA GLY A 107 -9.99 3.93 8.48
C GLY A 107 -8.94 3.28 9.39
N ALA A 108 -7.78 2.88 8.86
CA ALA A 108 -6.70 2.30 9.65
C ALA A 108 -5.66 3.36 10.05
N ASN A 109 -6.00 4.24 11.01
CA ASN A 109 -5.08 5.21 11.66
C ASN A 109 -4.14 6.05 10.75
N ALA A 110 -4.37 6.10 9.44
CA ALA A 110 -3.62 6.92 8.50
C ALA A 110 -4.16 8.34 8.52
N SER A 111 -3.77 9.10 9.55
CA SER A 111 -3.75 10.56 9.44
C SER A 111 -2.78 10.89 8.31
N PHE A 112 -3.25 11.18 7.09
CA PHE A 112 -2.63 12.01 6.04
C PHE A 112 -3.26 11.67 4.67
N GLY A 113 -3.92 12.65 4.04
CA GLY A 113 -4.05 12.70 2.58
C GLY A 113 -5.47 12.88 2.03
N VAL A 114 -6.03 14.08 2.17
CA VAL A 114 -7.09 14.58 1.28
C VAL A 114 -6.47 14.70 -0.13
N GLY A 115 -6.96 13.93 -1.11
CA GLY A 115 -6.53 14.14 -2.51
C GLY A 115 -6.56 12.94 -3.46
N PHE A 116 -6.69 11.70 -2.98
CA PHE A 116 -6.79 10.53 -3.86
C PHE A 116 -8.11 9.81 -3.61
N GLY A 117 -9.13 10.16 -4.40
CA GLY A 117 -10.40 9.43 -4.44
C GLY A 117 -10.22 8.09 -5.13
N GLY A 118 -9.99 7.02 -4.37
CA GLY A 118 -9.88 5.66 -4.89
C GLY A 118 -9.58 4.66 -3.78
N ASN A 119 -9.76 3.36 -4.06
CA ASN A 119 -9.43 2.24 -3.16
C ASN A 119 -7.91 2.06 -3.00
N LEU A 120 -7.18 3.11 -2.61
CA LEU A 120 -5.74 3.07 -2.39
C LEU A 120 -5.44 2.66 -0.95
N LEU A 121 -4.44 1.81 -0.78
CA LEU A 121 -3.88 1.47 0.52
C LEU A 121 -2.58 2.24 0.69
N ILE A 122 -2.46 3.02 1.75
CA ILE A 122 -1.28 3.84 2.03
C ILE A 122 -0.48 3.20 3.16
N GLY A 123 0.84 3.15 3.00
CA GLY A 123 1.67 2.42 3.96
C GLY A 123 3.15 2.37 3.63
N GLY A 124 3.79 1.31 4.13
CA GLY A 124 5.23 1.10 4.04
C GLY A 124 6.02 2.06 4.94
N SER A 125 7.33 2.18 4.69
CA SER A 125 8.20 3.07 5.47
C SER A 125 7.70 4.52 5.43
N GLY A 126 7.31 5.06 6.58
CA GLY A 126 6.87 6.46 6.72
C GLY A 126 5.62 6.84 5.92
N ASN A 127 4.74 5.88 5.56
CA ASN A 127 3.58 6.12 4.69
C ASN A 127 3.94 6.69 3.30
N ALA A 128 5.16 6.40 2.84
CA ALA A 128 5.67 6.91 1.57
C ALA A 128 5.07 6.19 0.35
N TYR A 129 4.48 5.01 0.53
CA TYR A 129 4.02 4.17 -0.57
C TYR A 129 2.51 4.10 -0.63
N ALA A 130 1.99 3.98 -1.85
CA ALA A 130 0.58 3.72 -2.10
C ALA A 130 0.41 2.49 -3.00
N LEU A 131 -0.52 1.62 -2.64
CA LEU A 131 -0.91 0.43 -3.41
C LEU A 131 -2.28 0.67 -4.02
N GLN A 132 -2.34 0.67 -5.35
CA GLN A 132 -3.58 0.74 -6.10
C GLN A 132 -3.94 -0.65 -6.62
N PRO A 133 -5.08 -1.22 -6.19
CA PRO A 133 -5.59 -2.47 -6.71
C PRO A 133 -5.68 -2.50 -8.24
N LEU A 134 -5.18 -3.56 -8.84
CA LEU A 134 -5.31 -3.84 -10.27
C LEU A 134 -6.36 -4.94 -10.46
N SER A 135 -7.26 -4.74 -11.42
CA SER A 135 -8.18 -5.79 -11.85
C SER A 135 -7.42 -6.81 -12.69
N LEU A 136 -7.21 -8.01 -12.18
CA LEU A 136 -6.66 -9.10 -12.98
C LEU A 136 -7.73 -9.57 -13.99
N GLN A 137 -7.41 -9.53 -15.28
CA GLN A 137 -8.27 -10.07 -16.33
C GLN A 137 -8.52 -11.56 -16.08
N GLY A 138 -9.79 -11.95 -15.94
CA GLY A 138 -10.22 -13.32 -15.63
C GLY A 138 -10.96 -13.48 -14.31
N GLN A 139 -11.03 -12.44 -13.47
CA GLN A 139 -11.88 -12.46 -12.28
C GLN A 139 -13.31 -12.06 -12.64
N THR A 140 -14.07 -13.01 -13.19
CA THR A 140 -15.50 -12.85 -13.39
C THR A 140 -16.23 -12.86 -12.04
N GLY A 141 -16.89 -11.76 -11.68
CA GLY A 141 -18.06 -11.79 -10.81
C GLY A 141 -18.00 -10.97 -9.52
N LEU A 142 -16.85 -10.77 -8.90
CA LEU A 142 -16.71 -9.99 -7.67
C LEU A 142 -15.40 -9.21 -7.71
N ASN A 143 -15.44 -7.92 -7.36
CA ASN A 143 -14.23 -7.12 -7.16
C ASN A 143 -13.31 -7.83 -6.16
N ALA A 144 -12.26 -8.49 -6.63
CA ALA A 144 -11.31 -9.26 -5.80
C ALA A 144 -10.72 -8.43 -4.66
N THR A 145 -10.75 -7.11 -4.83
CA THR A 145 -10.20 -6.09 -3.95
C THR A 145 -11.26 -5.35 -3.13
N ALA A 146 -12.56 -5.66 -3.33
CA ALA A 146 -13.60 -5.22 -2.42
C ALA A 146 -13.39 -5.84 -1.04
N GLY A 147 -13.49 -5.01 -0.01
CA GLY A 147 -13.34 -5.42 1.37
C GLY A 147 -11.90 -5.60 1.85
N ILE A 148 -10.86 -5.35 1.03
CA ILE A 148 -9.49 -5.30 1.54
C ILE A 148 -9.36 -4.09 2.47
N VAL A 149 -9.08 -4.35 3.73
CA VAL A 149 -8.95 -3.31 4.76
C VAL A 149 -7.52 -3.05 5.16
N ASP A 150 -6.68 -4.10 5.11
CA ASP A 150 -5.28 -4.03 5.48
C ASP A 150 -4.46 -5.04 4.67
N VAL A 151 -3.24 -4.63 4.32
CA VAL A 151 -2.22 -5.48 3.72
C VAL A 151 -0.91 -5.27 4.49
N GLN A 152 -0.39 -6.31 5.11
CA GLN A 152 0.94 -6.31 5.69
C GLN A 152 1.93 -6.96 4.73
N LEU A 153 2.94 -6.20 4.28
CA LEU A 153 4.04 -6.74 3.48
C LEU A 153 5.26 -7.03 4.36
N ARG A 154 5.91 -8.17 4.11
CA ARG A 154 7.19 -8.56 4.71
C ARG A 154 8.16 -8.94 3.60
N ALA A 155 9.34 -8.33 3.59
CA ALA A 155 10.40 -8.70 2.66
C ALA A 155 10.91 -10.11 3.01
N VAL A 156 11.11 -10.96 1.99
CA VAL A 156 11.76 -12.24 2.22
C VAL A 156 13.27 -12.01 2.26
N GLU A 157 13.87 -12.25 3.43
CA GLU A 157 15.32 -12.24 3.57
C GLU A 157 15.93 -13.40 2.76
N MET A 158 16.42 -13.06 1.57
CA MET A 158 17.20 -14.01 0.78
C MET A 158 18.58 -14.17 1.45
N PRO A 159 18.97 -15.39 1.90
CA PRO A 159 20.27 -15.60 2.51
C PRO A 159 21.35 -15.19 1.51
N ARG A 160 22.14 -14.17 1.86
CA ARG A 160 23.28 -13.74 1.05
C ARG A 160 24.25 -14.91 0.96
N LYS A 161 24.31 -15.59 -0.19
CA LYS A 161 25.39 -16.55 -0.47
C LYS A 161 26.72 -15.81 -0.31
N TYR A 162 27.41 -16.08 0.79
CA TYR A 162 28.74 -15.56 1.06
C TYR A 162 29.67 -16.07 -0.03
N ARG A 163 29.98 -15.21 -1.01
CA ARG A 163 30.86 -15.52 -2.13
C ARG A 163 32.29 -15.56 -1.59
N LYS A 164 32.69 -16.73 -1.07
CA LYS A 164 34.05 -16.98 -0.57
C LYS A 164 35.02 -16.81 -1.75
N HIS A 165 35.65 -15.64 -1.86
CA HIS A 165 36.70 -15.39 -2.83
C HIS A 165 37.87 -16.31 -2.51
N LYS A 166 37.98 -17.42 -3.23
CA LYS A 166 39.14 -18.31 -3.17
C LYS A 166 40.30 -17.55 -3.82
N ARG A 167 41.10 -16.86 -3.00
CA ARG A 167 42.38 -16.29 -3.44
C ARG A 167 43.27 -17.45 -3.87
N HIS A 168 43.40 -17.64 -5.17
CA HIS A 168 44.41 -18.51 -5.74
C HIS A 168 45.76 -17.81 -5.59
N HIS A 169 46.47 -18.13 -4.51
CA HIS A 169 47.90 -17.85 -4.42
C HIS A 169 48.61 -18.75 -5.43
N ARG A 170 48.93 -18.19 -6.62
CA ARG A 170 49.90 -18.78 -7.53
C ARG A 170 51.28 -18.63 -6.89
N HIS A 171 51.81 -19.74 -6.39
CA HIS A 171 53.25 -19.87 -6.15
C HIS A 171 53.93 -19.95 -7.52
N HIS A 172 54.62 -18.88 -7.90
CA HIS A 172 55.62 -18.91 -8.95
C HIS A 172 56.92 -19.45 -8.33
N ARG A 173 57.35 -20.61 -8.81
CA ARG A 173 58.75 -21.05 -8.75
C ARG A 173 59.49 -20.47 -9.95
#